data_AF-A0AA45MIY7-F1
#
_entry.id   AF-A0AA45MIY7-F1
#
_cell.length_a   1.000
_cell.length_b   1.000
_cell.length_c   1.000
_cell.angle_alpha   90.00
_cell.angle_beta   90.00
_cell.angle_gamma   90.00
#
_symmetry.space_group_name_H-M   'P 1'
#
loop_
_entity.id
_entity.type
_entity.pdbx_description
1 polymer ?
#
loop_
_entity_poly.entity_id
_entity_poly.type
_entity_poly.pdbx_seq_one_letter_code
_entity_poly.pdbx_strand_id
1 'polypeptide(L)'
;MTSGTLPNNATTEEACSWLSEKTGTPWNLARLLEAGATPHVWLDYSEAHAGLFAEGITRYPAPIFYIEDTKRLAEGSADVLIRMTRDSDRISFKLKPPGITMPLEALRFFQRDIAELLENILHPKEEVVVAPPREVLKGLTREETLRTFGGMAKLDWEKSLASGIGIFGDDGARVRKNSRAGKNTHLWNPVTLALGLNDVYRVPMSHLKKAFATQADLRPWKAAWLESLALLGE
;
A
#
# COMPACT_ATOMS: atom_id res chain seq x y z
N MET A 1 -15.19 -34.97 -8.04
CA MET A 1 -14.16 -34.96 -6.98
C MET A 1 -14.30 -33.66 -6.23
N THR A 2 -14.29 -33.70 -4.91
CA THR A 2 -14.69 -32.60 -4.02
C THR A 2 -13.97 -31.31 -4.39
N SER A 3 -14.73 -30.27 -4.74
CA SER A 3 -14.25 -28.91 -4.97
C SER A 3 -13.58 -28.41 -3.69
N GLY A 4 -12.27 -28.66 -3.57
CA GLY A 4 -11.52 -28.42 -2.35
C GLY A 4 -11.44 -26.94 -2.04
N THR A 5 -11.82 -26.56 -0.82
CA THR A 5 -11.53 -25.23 -0.28
C THR A 5 -10.02 -25.14 -0.06
N LEU A 6 -9.36 -24.15 -0.66
CA LEU A 6 -7.94 -23.89 -0.44
C LEU A 6 -7.70 -23.54 1.04
N PRO A 7 -6.70 -24.12 1.73
CA PRO A 7 -6.38 -23.75 3.11
C PRO A 7 -6.05 -22.26 3.24
N ASN A 8 -6.37 -21.66 4.39
CA ASN A 8 -6.09 -20.22 4.61
C ASN A 8 -4.60 -19.87 4.51
N ASN A 9 -3.72 -20.83 4.77
CA ASN A 9 -2.27 -20.70 4.73
C ASN A 9 -1.71 -21.78 3.81
N ALA A 10 -2.02 -21.67 2.52
CA ALA A 10 -1.74 -22.71 1.53
C ALA A 10 -0.25 -22.76 1.19
N THR A 11 0.28 -23.95 0.94
CA THR A 11 1.61 -24.11 0.35
C THR A 11 1.61 -23.70 -1.13
N THR A 12 2.80 -23.58 -1.72
CA THR A 12 2.96 -23.34 -3.15
C THR A 12 2.26 -24.41 -3.99
N GLU A 13 2.41 -25.68 -3.62
CA GLU A 13 1.82 -26.82 -4.32
C GLU A 13 0.30 -26.81 -4.22
N GLU A 14 -0.25 -26.52 -3.03
CA GLU A 14 -1.69 -26.42 -2.83
C GLU A 14 -2.30 -25.28 -3.63
N ALA A 15 -1.68 -24.09 -3.60
CA ALA A 15 -2.14 -22.93 -4.37
C ALA A 15 -2.06 -23.18 -5.88
N CYS A 16 -0.95 -23.76 -6.36
CA CYS A 16 -0.78 -24.12 -7.77
C CYS A 16 -1.79 -25.18 -8.23
N SER A 17 -1.99 -26.25 -7.45
CA SER A 17 -2.95 -27.31 -7.78
C SER A 17 -4.37 -26.74 -7.85
N TRP A 18 -4.74 -25.93 -6.86
CA TRP A 18 -6.07 -25.33 -6.79
C TRP A 18 -6.34 -24.38 -7.96
N LEU A 19 -5.40 -23.49 -8.29
CA LEU A 19 -5.55 -22.62 -9.47
C LEU A 19 -5.54 -23.40 -10.78
N SER A 20 -4.78 -24.49 -10.87
CA SER A 20 -4.76 -25.34 -12.06
C SER A 20 -6.11 -26.01 -12.30
N GLU A 21 -6.77 -26.48 -11.24
CA GLU A 21 -8.13 -27.02 -11.32
C GLU A 21 -9.16 -25.96 -11.73
N LYS A 22 -9.03 -24.73 -11.23
CA LYS A 22 -10.00 -23.65 -11.49
C LYS A 22 -9.85 -22.99 -12.85
N THR A 23 -8.62 -22.86 -13.33
CA THR A 23 -8.31 -22.19 -14.61
C THR A 23 -8.14 -23.15 -15.78
N GLY A 24 -7.97 -24.45 -15.52
CA GLY A 24 -7.70 -25.46 -16.55
C GLY A 24 -6.30 -25.34 -17.18
N THR A 25 -5.39 -24.55 -16.60
CA THR A 25 -4.01 -24.37 -17.09
C THR A 25 -3.00 -24.68 -15.98
N PRO A 26 -1.78 -25.15 -16.30
CA PRO A 26 -0.80 -25.49 -15.27
C PRO A 26 -0.26 -24.24 -14.57
N TRP A 27 -0.19 -24.27 -13.24
CA TRP A 27 0.41 -23.23 -12.41
C TRP A 27 1.70 -23.71 -11.75
N ASN A 28 2.62 -22.78 -11.57
CA ASN A 28 3.85 -22.93 -10.80
C ASN A 28 4.14 -21.63 -10.03
N LEU A 29 5.18 -21.64 -9.18
CA LEU A 29 5.55 -20.47 -8.38
C LEU A 29 5.82 -19.22 -9.23
N ALA A 30 6.56 -19.36 -10.33
CA ALA A 30 6.88 -18.24 -11.21
C ALA A 30 5.60 -17.57 -11.73
N ARG A 31 4.65 -18.37 -12.23
CA ARG A 31 3.38 -17.87 -12.75
C ARG A 31 2.50 -17.25 -11.67
N LEU A 32 2.51 -17.79 -10.45
CA LEU A 32 1.84 -17.17 -9.29
C LEU A 32 2.36 -15.76 -9.04
N LEU A 33 3.68 -15.59 -9.01
CA LEU A 33 4.34 -14.31 -8.76
C LEU A 33 4.12 -13.32 -9.90
N GLU A 34 4.24 -13.78 -11.15
CA GLU A 34 3.97 -12.97 -12.34
C GLU A 34 2.53 -12.47 -12.41
N ALA A 35 1.58 -13.28 -11.94
CA ALA A 35 0.17 -12.90 -11.87
C ALA A 35 -0.15 -11.99 -10.67
N GLY A 36 0.84 -11.65 -9.84
CA GLY A 36 0.70 -10.70 -8.73
C GLY A 36 0.39 -11.32 -7.36
N ALA A 37 0.51 -12.65 -7.21
CA ALA A 37 0.39 -13.27 -5.89
C ALA A 37 1.50 -12.79 -4.96
N THR A 38 1.14 -12.37 -3.74
CA THR A 38 2.12 -11.99 -2.71
C THR A 38 2.31 -13.14 -1.73
N PRO A 39 3.41 -13.92 -1.80
CA PRO A 39 3.69 -14.93 -0.80
C PRO A 39 4.11 -14.30 0.52
N HIS A 40 4.02 -15.08 1.59
CA HIS A 40 4.55 -14.72 2.89
C HIS A 40 5.28 -15.90 3.54
N VAL A 41 6.11 -15.59 4.52
CA VAL A 41 6.66 -16.58 5.45
C VAL A 41 6.31 -16.19 6.87
N TRP A 42 6.18 -17.18 7.75
CA TRP A 42 5.98 -16.90 9.17
C TRP A 42 7.32 -16.63 9.83
N LEU A 43 7.48 -15.42 10.36
CA LEU A 43 8.66 -15.05 11.14
C LEU A 43 8.33 -15.11 12.62
N ASP A 44 9.14 -15.86 13.35
CA ASP A 44 9.11 -15.91 14.81
C ASP A 44 10.03 -14.82 15.38
N TYR A 45 9.69 -14.34 16.58
CA TYR A 45 10.46 -13.31 17.26
C TYR A 45 11.92 -13.73 17.41
N SER A 46 12.83 -12.81 17.09
CA SER A 46 14.25 -12.94 17.35
C SER A 46 14.82 -11.61 17.78
N GLU A 47 15.74 -11.61 18.75
CA GLU A 47 16.39 -10.37 19.22
C GLU A 47 17.12 -9.64 18.08
N ALA A 48 17.72 -10.39 17.14
CA ALA A 48 18.38 -9.85 15.96
C ALA A 48 17.45 -9.05 15.04
N HIS A 49 16.15 -9.35 15.06
CA HIS A 49 15.12 -8.72 14.23
C HIS A 49 13.97 -8.16 15.07
N ALA A 50 14.23 -7.76 16.32
CA ALA A 50 13.20 -7.28 17.24
C ALA A 50 12.39 -6.10 16.64
N GLY A 51 13.02 -5.28 15.80
CA GLY A 51 12.36 -4.17 15.10
C GLY A 51 11.27 -4.56 14.09
N LEU A 52 11.11 -5.86 13.79
CA LEU A 52 9.99 -6.37 12.98
C LEU A 52 8.73 -6.68 13.80
N PHE A 53 8.82 -6.64 15.14
CA PHE A 53 7.77 -7.10 16.03
C PHE A 53 7.30 -5.95 16.92
N ALA A 54 6.00 -5.66 16.84
CA ALA A 54 5.31 -4.78 17.76
C ALA A 54 5.23 -5.42 19.16
N GLU A 55 4.92 -4.60 20.16
CA GLU A 55 4.84 -5.05 21.55
C GLU A 55 3.84 -6.21 21.71
N GLY A 56 4.30 -7.31 22.28
CA GLY A 56 3.50 -8.52 22.52
C GLY A 56 3.32 -9.44 21.30
N ILE A 57 3.83 -9.08 20.12
CA ILE A 57 3.79 -9.94 18.94
C ILE A 57 5.02 -10.84 18.90
N THR A 58 4.80 -12.16 18.94
CA THR A 58 5.89 -13.16 18.92
C THR A 58 6.02 -13.87 17.58
N ARG A 59 5.04 -13.72 16.69
CA ARG A 59 5.01 -14.35 15.39
C ARG A 59 4.06 -13.61 14.45
N TYR A 60 4.47 -13.41 13.20
CA TYR A 60 3.59 -12.81 12.18
C TYR A 60 3.92 -13.31 10.77
N PRO A 61 2.98 -13.17 9.82
CA PRO A 61 3.22 -13.48 8.41
C PRO A 61 3.91 -12.31 7.71
N ALA A 62 5.19 -12.45 7.40
CA ALA A 62 6.00 -11.46 6.71
C ALA A 62 5.83 -11.57 5.18
N PRO A 63 5.26 -10.57 4.50
CA PRO A 63 5.05 -10.60 3.06
C PRO A 63 6.35 -10.39 2.29
N ILE A 64 6.53 -11.15 1.21
CA ILE A 64 7.64 -10.99 0.29
C ILE A 64 7.11 -10.22 -0.92
N PHE A 65 7.32 -8.90 -0.90
CA PHE A 65 6.82 -8.01 -1.95
C PHE A 65 7.94 -7.22 -2.64
N TYR A 66 9.18 -7.32 -2.15
CA TYR A 66 10.29 -6.62 -2.78
C TYR A 66 10.56 -7.20 -4.18
N ILE A 67 10.61 -6.33 -5.19
CA ILE A 67 10.63 -6.75 -6.60
C ILE A 67 11.82 -7.64 -6.95
N GLU A 68 12.98 -7.38 -6.35
CA GLU A 68 14.16 -8.20 -6.61
C GLU A 68 14.10 -9.57 -5.90
N ASP A 69 13.48 -9.64 -4.72
CA ASP A 69 13.31 -10.90 -3.98
C ASP A 69 12.27 -11.80 -4.67
N THR A 70 11.16 -11.21 -5.10
CA THR A 70 10.12 -11.90 -5.88
C THR A 70 10.63 -12.33 -7.26
N LYS A 71 11.41 -11.50 -7.94
CA LYS A 71 12.07 -11.87 -9.21
C LYS A 71 12.99 -13.07 -9.04
N ARG A 72 13.82 -13.09 -7.97
CA ARG A 72 14.70 -14.21 -7.66
C ARG A 72 13.91 -15.51 -7.45
N LEU A 73 12.77 -15.45 -6.76
CA LEU A 73 11.88 -16.60 -6.59
C LEU A 73 11.28 -17.06 -7.92
N ALA A 74 10.83 -16.13 -8.78
CA ALA A 74 10.30 -16.45 -10.10
C ALA A 74 11.34 -17.09 -11.03
N GLU A 75 12.62 -16.71 -10.89
CA GLU A 75 13.75 -17.30 -11.62
C GLU A 75 14.16 -18.70 -11.11
N GLY A 76 13.46 -19.25 -10.12
CA GLY A 76 13.70 -20.62 -9.63
C GLY A 76 14.80 -20.73 -8.58
N SER A 77 14.96 -19.70 -7.75
CA SER A 77 15.85 -19.73 -6.58
C SER A 77 15.60 -20.93 -5.67
N ALA A 78 16.67 -21.46 -5.05
CA ALA A 78 16.62 -22.58 -4.12
C ALA A 78 16.10 -22.23 -2.71
N ASP A 79 16.06 -20.95 -2.35
CA ASP A 79 15.60 -20.45 -1.05
C ASP A 79 14.87 -19.11 -1.19
N VAL A 80 14.16 -18.76 -0.12
CA VAL A 80 13.53 -17.45 0.06
C VAL A 80 14.55 -16.50 0.66
N LEU A 81 14.70 -15.33 0.04
CA LEU A 81 15.48 -14.23 0.57
C LEU A 81 14.55 -13.05 0.84
N ILE A 82 14.68 -12.46 2.03
CA ILE A 82 13.90 -11.29 2.45
C ILE A 82 14.89 -10.19 2.79
N ARG A 83 14.96 -9.18 1.93
CA ARG A 83 15.76 -7.95 2.17
C ARG A 83 14.89 -6.78 2.59
N MET A 84 13.60 -6.83 2.26
CA MET A 84 12.61 -5.86 2.69
C MET A 84 11.27 -6.58 2.87
N THR A 85 10.63 -6.33 4.01
CA THR A 85 9.33 -6.88 4.37
C THR A 85 8.49 -5.78 5.00
N ARG A 86 7.23 -6.08 5.33
CA ARG A 86 6.49 -5.30 6.32
C ARG A 86 6.69 -5.91 7.70
N ASP A 87 6.77 -5.08 8.72
CA ASP A 87 6.75 -5.52 10.12
C ASP A 87 5.33 -5.97 10.54
N SER A 88 5.15 -6.38 11.80
CA SER A 88 3.85 -6.80 12.31
C SER A 88 2.78 -5.70 12.28
N ASP A 89 3.17 -4.43 12.29
CA ASP A 89 2.28 -3.26 12.16
C ASP A 89 2.03 -2.85 10.70
N ARG A 90 2.53 -3.66 9.75
CA ARG A 90 2.42 -3.48 8.30
C ARG A 90 3.22 -2.30 7.76
N ILE A 91 4.17 -1.77 8.51
CA ILE A 91 5.08 -0.71 8.08
C ILE A 91 6.25 -1.35 7.31
N SER A 92 6.65 -0.71 6.21
CA SER A 92 7.77 -1.22 5.41
C SER A 92 9.08 -1.13 6.19
N PHE A 93 9.76 -2.28 6.31
CA PHE A 93 10.99 -2.44 7.06
C PHE A 93 12.09 -3.01 6.16
N LYS A 94 13.19 -2.27 6.02
CA LYS A 94 14.38 -2.71 5.29
C LYS A 94 15.32 -3.46 6.23
N LEU A 95 15.65 -4.71 5.89
CA LEU A 95 16.55 -5.53 6.68
C LEU A 95 18.01 -5.14 6.43
N LYS A 96 18.84 -5.28 7.46
CA LYS A 96 20.30 -5.16 7.31
C LYS A 96 20.81 -6.34 6.48
N PRO A 97 21.79 -6.14 5.57
CA PRO A 97 22.41 -7.25 4.86
C PRO A 97 22.94 -8.32 5.83
N PRO A 98 22.81 -9.63 5.53
CA PRO A 98 22.35 -10.20 4.25
C PRO A 98 20.83 -10.29 4.07
N GLY A 99 20.02 -9.88 5.06
CA GLY A 99 18.58 -10.15 5.11
C GLY A 99 18.26 -11.44 5.84
N ILE A 100 17.01 -11.90 5.73
CA ILE A 100 16.56 -13.18 6.30
C ILE A 100 16.44 -14.20 5.16
N THR A 101 17.01 -15.39 5.36
CA THR A 101 16.85 -16.52 4.44
C THR A 101 15.98 -17.60 5.06
N MET A 102 15.11 -18.20 4.25
CA MET A 102 14.18 -19.25 4.66
C MET A 102 14.10 -20.34 3.58
N PRO A 103 13.80 -21.59 3.96
CA PRO A 103 13.55 -22.66 2.98
C PRO A 103 12.32 -22.33 2.11
N LEU A 104 12.30 -22.80 0.86
CA LEU A 104 11.16 -22.60 -0.05
C LEU A 104 9.85 -23.17 0.51
N GLU A 105 9.95 -24.26 1.25
CA GLU A 105 8.84 -24.94 1.90
C GLU A 105 8.21 -24.11 3.02
N ALA A 106 8.80 -22.98 3.40
CA ALA A 106 8.21 -21.99 4.32
C ALA A 106 7.26 -21.02 3.61
N LEU A 107 7.28 -20.94 2.27
CA LEU A 107 6.40 -20.05 1.50
C LEU A 107 4.95 -20.45 1.68
N ARG A 108 4.13 -19.46 1.97
CA ARG A 108 2.70 -19.62 2.10
C ARG A 108 1.95 -18.54 1.34
N PHE A 109 0.71 -18.85 1.01
CA PHE A 109 -0.21 -17.94 0.34
C PHE A 109 -1.51 -17.87 1.14
N PHE A 110 -2.04 -16.65 1.30
CA PHE A 110 -3.35 -16.50 1.92
C PHE A 110 -4.44 -16.91 0.95
N GLN A 111 -5.40 -17.70 1.44
CA GLN A 111 -6.54 -18.14 0.63
C GLN A 111 -7.28 -16.95 0.00
N ARG A 112 -7.48 -15.87 0.76
CA ARG A 112 -8.14 -14.66 0.26
C ARG A 112 -7.40 -14.08 -0.96
N ASP A 113 -6.09 -13.97 -0.87
CA ASP A 113 -5.28 -13.33 -1.90
C ASP A 113 -5.22 -14.20 -3.17
N ILE A 114 -5.20 -15.54 -3.02
CA ILE A 114 -5.31 -16.48 -4.15
C ILE A 114 -6.71 -16.50 -4.76
N ALA A 115 -7.76 -16.36 -3.94
CA ALA A 115 -9.13 -16.25 -4.44
C ALA A 115 -9.33 -14.94 -5.22
N GLU A 116 -8.81 -13.82 -4.71
CA GLU A 116 -8.82 -12.53 -5.42
C GLU A 116 -8.05 -12.61 -6.74
N LEU A 117 -6.91 -13.29 -6.75
CA LEU A 117 -6.17 -13.55 -7.98
C LEU A 117 -7.00 -14.35 -9.00
N LEU A 118 -7.69 -15.41 -8.56
CA LEU A 118 -8.55 -16.21 -9.43
C LEU A 118 -9.68 -15.36 -10.02
N GLU A 119 -10.34 -14.53 -9.20
CA GLU A 119 -11.37 -13.61 -9.67
C GLU A 119 -10.81 -12.65 -10.72
N ASN A 120 -9.62 -12.09 -10.52
CA ASN A 120 -8.98 -11.21 -11.51
C ASN A 120 -8.59 -11.94 -12.81
N ILE A 121 -8.33 -13.25 -12.76
CA ILE A 121 -8.04 -14.06 -13.96
C ILE A 121 -9.32 -14.39 -14.74
N LEU A 122 -10.39 -14.81 -14.04
CA LEU A 122 -11.66 -15.21 -14.66
C LEU A 122 -12.49 -14.01 -15.11
N HIS A 123 -12.41 -12.93 -14.33
CA HIS A 123 -13.05 -11.66 -14.57
C HIS A 123 -11.97 -10.59 -14.49
N PRO A 124 -11.15 -10.43 -15.56
CA PRO A 124 -10.23 -9.32 -15.65
C PRO A 124 -11.03 -8.05 -15.46
N LYS A 125 -10.91 -7.45 -14.29
CA LYS A 125 -11.32 -6.06 -14.13
C LYS A 125 -10.52 -5.34 -15.19
N GLU A 126 -11.20 -4.60 -16.06
CA GLU A 126 -10.50 -3.64 -16.90
C GLU A 126 -9.60 -2.88 -15.95
N GLU A 127 -8.28 -3.10 -16.05
CA GLU A 127 -7.33 -2.13 -15.55
C GLU A 127 -7.81 -0.84 -16.20
N VAL A 128 -8.42 0.02 -15.39
CA VAL A 128 -8.58 1.40 -15.76
C VAL A 128 -7.15 1.84 -15.90
N VAL A 129 -6.61 1.71 -17.12
CA VAL A 129 -5.33 2.23 -17.55
C VAL A 129 -5.35 3.61 -16.96
N VAL A 130 -4.50 3.83 -15.96
CA VAL A 130 -4.44 5.07 -15.21
C VAL A 130 -4.18 6.12 -16.28
N ALA A 131 -5.25 6.75 -16.76
CA ALA A 131 -5.14 7.86 -17.65
C ALA A 131 -4.37 8.86 -16.80
N PRO A 132 -3.20 9.34 -17.27
CA PRO A 132 -2.46 10.35 -16.54
C PRO A 132 -3.48 11.43 -16.17
N PRO A 133 -3.57 11.82 -14.89
CA PRO A 133 -4.74 12.51 -14.36
C PRO A 133 -5.13 13.65 -15.30
N ARG A 134 -6.34 13.54 -15.86
CA ARG A 134 -6.93 14.56 -16.73
C ARG A 134 -6.91 15.87 -15.97
N GLU A 135 -6.09 16.79 -16.47
CA GLU A 135 -5.75 18.10 -15.90
C GLU A 135 -5.15 18.04 -14.49
N VAL A 136 -3.92 18.53 -14.38
CA VAL A 136 -3.26 18.77 -13.08
C VAL A 136 -4.15 19.74 -12.29
N LEU A 137 -5.00 19.20 -11.41
CA LEU A 137 -5.78 20.01 -10.48
C LEU A 137 -4.80 20.88 -9.70
N LYS A 138 -5.03 22.18 -9.72
CA LYS A 138 -4.23 23.13 -8.96
C LYS A 138 -4.37 22.77 -7.48
N GLY A 139 -3.28 22.39 -6.83
CA GLY A 139 -3.25 22.13 -5.38
C GLY A 139 -3.71 23.36 -4.60
N LEU A 140 -4.07 23.16 -3.33
CA LEU A 140 -4.43 24.25 -2.43
C LEU A 140 -3.21 25.14 -2.17
N THR A 141 -3.45 26.42 -1.94
CA THR A 141 -2.50 27.39 -1.39
C THR A 141 -2.40 27.27 0.13
N ARG A 142 -1.51 28.05 0.75
CA ARG A 142 -1.29 28.00 2.20
C ARG A 142 -2.54 28.48 2.93
N GLU A 143 -3.13 29.56 2.42
CA GLU A 143 -4.33 30.19 2.94
C GLU A 143 -5.54 29.27 2.80
N GLU A 144 -5.69 28.60 1.65
CA GLU A 144 -6.75 27.60 1.42
C GLU A 144 -6.58 26.38 2.33
N THR A 145 -5.34 25.92 2.54
CA THR A 145 -5.03 24.79 3.43
C THR A 145 -5.37 25.12 4.88
N LEU A 146 -4.97 26.30 5.36
CA LEU A 146 -5.28 26.78 6.70
C LEU A 146 -6.79 26.94 6.91
N ARG A 147 -7.49 27.50 5.93
CA ARG A 147 -8.96 27.67 5.98
C ARG A 147 -9.66 26.32 6.04
N THR A 148 -9.17 25.34 5.28
CA THR A 148 -9.82 24.04 5.10
C THR A 148 -9.55 23.10 6.28
N PHE A 149 -8.30 23.02 6.73
CA PHE A 149 -7.81 22.00 7.66
C PHE A 149 -7.23 22.56 8.96
N GLY A 150 -6.99 23.87 9.04
CA GLY A 150 -6.27 24.51 10.16
C GLY A 150 -6.87 24.22 11.53
N GLY A 151 -8.20 24.09 11.62
CA GLY A 151 -8.90 23.79 12.86
C GLY A 151 -9.09 22.30 13.17
N MET A 152 -8.64 21.39 12.31
CA MET A 152 -8.94 19.95 12.43
C MET A 152 -7.92 19.18 13.27
N ALA A 153 -6.70 19.68 13.39
CA ALA A 153 -5.63 19.07 14.17
C ALA A 153 -4.86 20.12 14.97
N LYS A 154 -4.36 19.71 16.15
CA LYS A 154 -3.42 20.51 16.95
C LYS A 154 -2.01 20.42 16.34
N LEU A 155 -1.85 21.04 15.18
CA LEU A 155 -0.62 21.12 14.42
C LEU A 155 -0.20 22.60 14.27
N ASP A 156 1.11 22.86 14.36
CA ASP A 156 1.67 24.16 13.95
C ASP A 156 1.70 24.23 12.41
N TRP A 157 0.56 24.62 11.84
CA TRP A 157 0.38 24.71 10.41
C TRP A 157 1.29 25.73 9.76
N GLU A 158 1.65 26.81 10.45
CA GLU A 158 2.56 27.82 9.89
C GLU A 158 3.94 27.23 9.69
N LYS A 159 4.48 26.55 10.71
CA LYS A 159 5.77 25.86 10.62
C LYS A 159 5.75 24.74 9.59
N SER A 160 4.68 23.94 9.56
CA SER A 160 4.56 22.80 8.65
C SER A 160 4.38 23.20 7.18
N LEU A 161 3.73 24.34 6.91
CA LEU A 161 3.56 24.85 5.55
C LEU A 161 4.75 25.71 5.09
N ALA A 162 5.57 26.24 6.02
CA ALA A 162 6.70 27.11 5.70
C ALA A 162 7.97 26.36 5.24
N SER A 163 8.20 25.13 5.71
CA SER A 163 9.45 24.41 5.44
C SER A 163 9.57 23.84 4.03
N GLY A 164 8.47 23.75 3.27
CA GLY A 164 8.46 23.22 1.90
C GLY A 164 8.81 21.73 1.78
N ILE A 165 8.97 21.04 2.91
CA ILE A 165 9.19 19.61 3.10
C ILE A 165 7.81 18.99 3.40
N GLY A 166 7.52 17.80 2.86
CA GLY A 166 6.25 17.09 3.07
C GLY A 166 5.77 17.11 4.53
N ILE A 167 4.52 17.54 4.77
CA ILE A 167 3.96 17.81 6.11
C ILE A 167 3.93 16.56 7.00
N PHE A 168 3.92 15.37 6.40
CA PHE A 168 3.88 14.08 7.10
C PHE A 168 5.09 13.18 6.79
N GLY A 169 6.20 13.76 6.31
CA GLY A 169 7.34 12.98 5.80
C GLY A 169 7.15 12.39 4.40
N ASP A 170 5.96 12.56 3.80
CA ASP A 170 5.64 12.22 2.42
C ASP A 170 5.61 13.46 1.53
N ASP A 171 6.42 13.45 0.47
CA ASP A 171 6.48 14.49 -0.57
C ASP A 171 5.23 14.49 -1.48
N GLY A 172 4.38 13.44 -1.39
CA GLY A 172 3.13 13.27 -2.14
C GLY A 172 2.05 14.33 -1.83
N ALA A 173 2.16 15.02 -0.69
CA ALA A 173 1.29 16.16 -0.38
C ALA A 173 1.65 17.42 -1.16
N ARG A 174 2.77 17.47 -1.88
CA ARG A 174 3.23 18.65 -2.61
C ARG A 174 2.92 18.51 -4.11
N VAL A 175 2.15 19.43 -4.66
CA VAL A 175 1.89 19.51 -6.10
C VAL A 175 2.76 20.61 -6.69
N ARG A 176 3.60 20.29 -7.69
CA ARG A 176 4.38 21.32 -8.40
C ARG A 176 3.44 22.15 -9.27
N LYS A 177 3.53 23.48 -9.17
CA LYS A 177 2.91 24.39 -10.14
C LYS A 177 3.59 24.20 -11.50
N ASN A 178 2.86 23.72 -12.50
CA ASN A 178 3.30 23.80 -13.89
C ASN A 178 3.27 25.27 -14.35
N SER A 179 4.36 26.02 -14.14
CA SER A 179 4.66 27.22 -14.93
C SER A 179 6.07 27.72 -14.68
N ARG A 180 6.86 27.86 -15.74
CA ARG A 180 8.01 28.78 -15.83
C ARG A 180 7.58 30.17 -15.34
N ALA A 181 7.79 30.52 -14.07
CA ALA A 181 7.97 31.88 -13.53
C ALA A 181 7.68 31.92 -12.01
N GLY A 182 8.66 32.42 -11.25
CA GLY A 182 8.43 33.28 -10.08
C GLY A 182 8.10 32.62 -8.73
N LYS A 183 9.04 32.78 -7.79
CA LYS A 183 8.95 32.71 -6.30
C LYS A 183 8.12 31.56 -5.69
N ASN A 184 8.84 30.65 -5.01
CA ASN A 184 8.38 29.56 -4.14
C ASN A 184 7.01 29.81 -3.47
N THR A 185 5.94 29.45 -4.18
CA THR A 185 4.61 29.25 -3.60
C THR A 185 4.33 27.76 -3.73
N HIS A 186 4.49 27.04 -2.63
CA HIS A 186 4.15 25.63 -2.57
C HIS A 186 2.64 25.46 -2.74
N LEU A 187 2.20 24.38 -3.38
CA LEU A 187 0.81 23.98 -3.45
C LEU A 187 0.68 22.59 -2.84
N TRP A 188 -0.45 22.34 -2.20
CA TRP A 188 -0.67 21.10 -1.44
C TRP A 188 -1.84 20.29 -2.01
N ASN A 189 -1.67 18.97 -2.07
CA ASN A 189 -2.73 18.04 -2.43
C ASN A 189 -3.66 17.86 -1.21
N PRO A 190 -4.93 18.29 -1.28
CA PRO A 190 -5.83 18.20 -0.15
C PRO A 190 -6.19 16.77 0.25
N VAL A 191 -6.16 15.81 -0.69
CA VAL A 191 -6.46 14.40 -0.41
C VAL A 191 -5.35 13.81 0.45
N THR A 192 -4.10 13.96 0.04
CA THR A 192 -2.94 13.51 0.82
C THR A 192 -2.87 14.22 2.17
N LEU A 193 -3.22 15.50 2.22
CA LEU A 193 -3.31 16.25 3.48
C LEU A 193 -4.32 15.63 4.45
N ALA A 194 -5.53 15.36 3.97
CA ALA A 194 -6.59 14.79 4.78
C ALA A 194 -6.24 13.38 5.29
N LEU A 195 -5.67 12.53 4.43
CA LEU A 195 -5.23 11.19 4.83
C LEU A 195 -4.10 11.25 5.86
N GLY A 196 -3.10 12.11 5.67
CA GLY A 196 -2.04 12.31 6.65
C GLY A 196 -2.55 12.84 8.00
N LEU A 197 -3.57 13.70 8.00
CA LEU A 197 -4.25 14.15 9.23
C LEU A 197 -4.99 13.03 9.94
N ASN A 198 -5.64 12.13 9.20
CA ASN A 198 -6.30 10.98 9.79
C ASN A 198 -5.28 10.01 10.41
N ASP A 199 -4.19 9.75 9.70
CA ASP A 199 -3.19 8.77 10.10
C ASP A 199 -2.34 9.27 11.28
N VAL A 200 -1.70 10.43 11.13
CA VAL A 200 -0.72 10.98 12.10
C VAL A 200 -1.41 11.68 13.27
N TYR A 201 -2.46 12.46 12.98
CA TYR A 201 -3.13 13.31 13.98
C TYR A 201 -4.49 12.76 14.43
N ARG A 202 -4.86 11.56 13.97
CA ARG A 202 -6.10 10.87 14.35
C ARG A 202 -7.37 11.71 14.12
N VAL A 203 -7.35 12.61 13.13
CA VAL A 203 -8.55 13.37 12.75
C VAL A 203 -9.62 12.41 12.25
N PRO A 204 -10.84 12.39 12.83
CA PRO A 204 -11.86 11.41 12.44
C PRO A 204 -12.22 11.47 10.95
N MET A 205 -12.31 10.31 10.29
CA MET A 205 -12.62 10.22 8.86
C MET A 205 -13.97 10.85 8.52
N SER A 206 -14.94 10.82 9.44
CA SER A 206 -16.24 11.50 9.31
C SER A 206 -16.11 13.02 9.14
N HIS A 207 -15.14 13.65 9.82
CA HIS A 207 -14.90 15.09 9.70
C HIS A 207 -14.27 15.43 8.35
N LEU A 208 -13.37 14.57 7.85
CA LEU A 208 -12.73 14.73 6.54
C LEU A 208 -13.74 14.50 5.40
N LYS A 209 -14.55 13.43 5.49
CA LYS A 209 -15.68 13.16 4.58
C LYS A 209 -16.62 14.37 4.51
N LYS A 210 -16.95 14.98 5.65
CA LYS A 210 -17.76 16.21 5.72
C LYS A 210 -17.06 17.40 5.04
N ALA A 211 -15.76 17.59 5.25
CA ALA A 211 -15.01 18.68 4.64
C ALA A 211 -15.04 18.61 3.09
N PHE A 212 -14.76 17.44 2.51
CA PHE A 212 -14.82 17.24 1.05
C PHE A 212 -16.25 17.34 0.48
N ALA A 213 -17.27 17.13 1.31
CA ALA A 213 -18.66 17.29 0.89
C ALA A 213 -19.12 18.76 0.88
N THR A 214 -18.63 19.60 1.80
CA THR A 214 -19.19 20.94 2.04
C THR A 214 -18.31 22.09 1.55
N GLN A 215 -16.99 21.92 1.54
CA GLN A 215 -16.07 23.04 1.28
C GLN A 215 -15.87 23.26 -0.22
N ALA A 216 -15.98 24.53 -0.65
CA ALA A 216 -15.86 24.91 -2.06
C ALA A 216 -14.46 24.61 -2.63
N ASP A 217 -13.42 24.89 -1.85
CA ASP A 217 -12.01 24.70 -2.21
C ASP A 217 -11.67 23.21 -2.47
N LEU A 218 -12.47 22.28 -1.93
CA LEU A 218 -12.30 20.83 -2.07
C LEU A 218 -13.16 20.19 -3.17
N ARG A 219 -14.14 20.92 -3.74
CA ARG A 219 -15.04 20.37 -4.77
C ARG A 219 -14.29 19.79 -5.98
N PRO A 220 -13.23 20.44 -6.53
CA PRO A 220 -12.49 19.87 -7.65
C PRO A 220 -11.81 18.52 -7.31
N TRP A 221 -11.52 18.31 -6.03
CA TRP A 221 -10.81 17.13 -5.52
C TRP A 221 -11.75 16.02 -5.06
N LYS A 222 -13.08 16.23 -5.13
CA LYS A 222 -14.07 15.27 -4.63
C LYS A 222 -13.97 13.90 -5.30
N ALA A 223 -13.71 13.86 -6.61
CA ALA A 223 -13.54 12.60 -7.33
C ALA A 223 -12.33 11.81 -6.83
N ALA A 224 -11.17 12.46 -6.74
CA ALA A 224 -9.93 11.86 -6.21
C ALA A 224 -10.07 11.44 -4.74
N TRP A 225 -10.83 12.18 -3.93
CA TRP A 225 -11.15 11.80 -2.55
C TRP A 225 -11.99 10.52 -2.48
N LEU A 226 -13.06 10.42 -3.26
CA LEU A 226 -13.92 9.23 -3.29
C LEU A 226 -13.17 8.00 -3.79
N GLU A 227 -12.31 8.16 -4.79
CA GLU A 227 -11.42 7.10 -5.28
C GLU A 227 -10.46 6.62 -4.17
N SER A 228 -9.85 7.55 -3.44
CA SER A 228 -8.95 7.20 -2.33
C SER A 228 -9.68 6.46 -1.21
N LEU A 229 -10.93 6.83 -0.89
CA LEU A 229 -11.75 6.12 0.08
C LEU A 229 -12.09 4.69 -0.38
N ALA A 230 -12.44 4.53 -1.67
CA ALA A 230 -12.73 3.21 -2.23
C ALA A 230 -11.52 2.27 -2.14
N LEU A 231 -10.30 2.78 -2.38
CA LEU A 231 -9.05 2.03 -2.23
C LEU A 231 -8.76 1.64 -0.77
N LEU A 232 -9.20 2.45 0.18
CA LEU A 232 -9.05 2.18 1.62
C LEU A 232 -10.17 1.29 2.20
N GLY A 233 -11.23 1.00 1.42
CA GLY A 233 -12.40 0.27 1.89
C GLY A 233 -13.31 1.07 2.84
N GLU A 234 -13.29 2.40 2.73
CA GLU A 234 -14.01 3.38 3.57
C GLU A 234 -15.30 3.95 2.97
#